data_AF-A0A7C0W583-F1
#
_entry.id   AF-A0A7C0W583-F1
#
_cell.length_a   1.000
_cell.length_b   1.000
_cell.length_c   1.000
_cell.angle_alpha   90.00
_cell.angle_beta   90.00
_cell.angle_gamma   90.00
#
_symmetry.space_group_name_H-M   'P 1'
#
loop_
_entity.id
_entity.type
_entity.pdbx_description
1 polymer ?
#
loop_
_entity_poly.entity_id
_entity_poly.type
_entity_poly.pdbx_seq_one_letter_code
_entity_poly.pdbx_strand_id
1 'polypeptide(L)'
;MKPELFLTTHRVFTRAELQAALAGRARATVDSCLSRWRRQGRITRVKRGVFVRQDRQGAENDSLPDFVTLASRMAPDAAVAYHTALEIHGCAQSLSE
;
A
#
# COMPACT_ATOMS: atom_id res chain seq x y z
N MET A 1 -1.72 14.41 10.84
CA MET A 1 -0.46 14.29 10.07
C MET A 1 -0.54 15.11 8.77
N LYS A 2 0.58 15.49 8.13
CA LYS A 2 0.57 16.11 6.77
C LYS A 2 0.41 15.04 5.68
N PRO A 3 -0.36 15.27 4.59
CA PRO A 3 -0.58 14.27 3.54
C PRO A 3 0.70 13.77 2.88
N GLU A 4 1.68 14.66 2.65
CA GLU A 4 2.93 14.27 1.99
C GLU A 4 3.81 13.39 2.86
N LEU A 5 3.82 13.64 4.17
CA LEU A 5 4.51 12.78 5.12
C LEU A 5 3.89 11.37 5.14
N PHE A 6 2.57 11.28 5.12
CA PHE A 6 1.87 9.99 5.02
C PHE A 6 2.35 9.20 3.79
N LEU A 7 2.40 9.84 2.62
CA LEU A 7 2.81 9.21 1.37
C LEU A 7 4.29 8.77 1.41
N THR A 8 5.18 9.52 2.04
CA THR A 8 6.59 9.12 2.18
C THR A 8 6.78 7.95 3.14
N THR A 9 5.93 7.82 4.16
CA THR A 9 6.03 6.72 5.15
C THR A 9 5.28 5.45 4.73
N HIS A 10 4.21 5.57 3.94
CA HIS A 10 3.34 4.43 3.58
C HIS A 10 3.49 4.07 2.10
N ARG A 11 4.12 2.92 1.84
CA ARG A 11 4.28 2.39 0.48
C ARG A 11 2.99 1.77 -0.06
N VAL A 12 2.29 0.99 0.75
CA VAL A 12 0.97 0.43 0.44
C VAL A 12 -0.02 0.94 1.48
N PHE A 13 -1.16 1.45 1.04
CA PHE A 13 -2.17 1.97 1.95
C PHE A 13 -3.57 1.95 1.35
N THR A 14 -4.56 2.08 2.23
CA THR A 14 -5.97 2.15 1.90
C THR A 14 -6.50 3.58 2.05
N ARG A 15 -7.63 3.87 1.41
CA ARG A 15 -8.36 5.13 1.62
C ARG A 15 -8.74 5.31 3.10
N ALA A 16 -9.05 4.23 3.80
CA ALA A 16 -9.42 4.25 5.22
C ALA A 16 -8.23 4.64 6.10
N GLU A 17 -7.05 4.03 5.88
CA GLU A 17 -5.81 4.39 6.58
C GLU A 17 -5.45 5.87 6.34
N LEU A 18 -5.58 6.37 5.11
CA LEU A 18 -5.35 7.79 4.80
C LEU A 18 -6.36 8.71 5.50
N GLN A 19 -7.64 8.35 5.51
CA GLN A 19 -8.69 9.11 6.21
C GLN A 19 -8.45 9.14 7.72
N ALA A 20 -7.99 8.04 8.31
CA ALA A 20 -7.63 7.96 9.72
C ALA A 20 -6.40 8.81 10.05
N ALA A 21 -5.35 8.75 9.21
CA ALA A 21 -4.14 9.55 9.38
C ALA A 21 -4.36 11.07 9.23
N LEU A 22 -5.40 11.43 8.46
CA LEU A 22 -5.88 12.80 8.27
C LEU A 22 -7.13 13.09 9.12
N ALA A 23 -7.28 12.44 10.27
CA ALA A 23 -8.38 12.69 11.20
C ALA A 23 -8.63 14.20 11.40
N GLY A 24 -9.89 14.62 11.26
CA GLY A 24 -10.30 16.02 11.27
C GLY A 24 -10.36 16.70 9.90
N ARG A 25 -9.96 16.02 8.80
CA ARG A 25 -10.16 16.53 7.42
C ARG A 25 -11.41 15.94 6.78
N ALA A 26 -12.07 16.75 5.96
CA ALA A 26 -13.23 16.33 5.18
C ALA A 26 -12.85 15.22 4.19
N ARG A 27 -13.81 14.31 3.91
CA ARG A 27 -13.64 13.23 2.92
C ARG A 27 -13.22 13.77 1.55
N ALA A 28 -13.75 14.93 1.16
CA ALA A 28 -13.39 15.61 -0.08
C ALA A 28 -11.90 15.97 -0.17
N THR A 29 -11.25 16.30 0.97
CA THR A 29 -9.81 16.56 1.02
C THR A 29 -9.01 15.30 0.72
N VAL A 30 -9.42 14.16 1.30
CA VAL A 30 -8.78 12.85 1.05
C VAL A 30 -8.88 12.47 -0.42
N ASP A 31 -10.07 12.63 -1.01
CA ASP A 31 -10.29 12.32 -2.43
C ASP A 31 -9.49 13.25 -3.37
N SER A 32 -9.39 14.53 -3.00
CA SER A 32 -8.58 15.50 -3.73
C SER A 32 -7.09 15.16 -3.66
N CYS A 33 -6.58 14.73 -2.51
CA CYS A 33 -5.21 14.25 -2.35
C CYS A 33 -4.95 13.02 -3.23
N LEU A 34 -5.82 12.02 -3.18
CA LEU A 34 -5.70 10.80 -4.00
C LEU A 34 -5.74 11.13 -5.50
N SER A 35 -6.66 12.00 -5.92
CA SER A 35 -6.77 12.45 -7.30
C SER A 35 -5.50 13.16 -7.76
N ARG A 36 -4.97 14.09 -6.95
CA ARG A 36 -3.71 14.79 -7.21
C ARG A 36 -2.53 13.83 -7.35
N TRP A 37 -2.35 12.91 -6.40
CA TRP A 37 -1.22 11.97 -6.44
C TRP A 37 -1.30 10.99 -7.60
N ARG A 38 -2.50 10.53 -7.98
CA ARG A 38 -2.71 9.69 -9.17
C ARG A 38 -2.36 10.44 -10.45
N ARG A 39 -2.81 11.69 -10.59
CA ARG A 39 -2.49 12.53 -11.76
C ARG A 39 -0.99 12.81 -11.88
N GLN A 40 -0.30 12.92 -10.75
CA GLN A 40 1.15 13.10 -10.69
C GLN A 40 1.94 11.80 -10.91
N GLY A 41 1.28 10.65 -11.10
CA GLY A 41 1.94 9.34 -11.23
C GLY A 41 2.63 8.86 -9.94
N ARG A 42 2.35 9.48 -8.79
CA ARG A 42 2.98 9.13 -7.50
C ARG A 42 2.35 7.92 -6.83
N ILE A 43 1.12 7.57 -7.22
CA ILE A 43 0.43 6.38 -6.72
C ILE A 43 -0.33 5.66 -7.83
N THR A 44 -0.37 4.34 -7.73
CA THR A 44 -1.15 3.45 -8.60
C THR A 44 -2.24 2.78 -7.78
N ARG A 45 -3.44 2.68 -8.36
CA ARG A 45 -4.56 1.97 -7.73
C ARG A 45 -4.53 0.51 -8.16
N VAL A 46 -4.31 -0.38 -7.20
CA VAL A 46 -4.22 -1.83 -7.43
C VAL A 46 -5.56 -2.55 -7.20
N LYS A 47 -6.39 -2.04 -6.28
CA LYS A 47 -7.76 -2.50 -6.03
C LYS A 47 -8.64 -1.32 -5.61
N ARG A 48 -9.97 -1.50 -5.62
CA ARG A 48 -10.90 -0.49 -5.10
C ARG A 48 -10.55 -0.13 -3.65
N GLY A 49 -9.98 1.06 -3.45
CA GLY A 49 -9.65 1.57 -2.12
C GLY A 49 -8.24 1.26 -1.64
N VAL A 50 -7.43 0.55 -2.43
CA VAL A 50 -6.03 0.19 -2.14
C VAL A 50 -5.11 0.85 -3.15
N PHE A 51 -4.05 1.48 -2.65
CA PHE A 51 -3.11 2.26 -3.43
C PHE A 51 -1.68 1.85 -3.08
N VAL A 52 -0.81 1.89 -4.10
CA VAL A 52 0.62 1.65 -3.98
C VAL A 52 1.34 2.92 -4.42
N ARG A 53 2.27 3.40 -3.60
CA ARG A 53 3.16 4.50 -3.98
C ARG A 53 4.15 4.03 -5.04
N GLN A 54 4.31 4.86 -6.05
CA GLN A 54 5.34 4.72 -7.07
C GLN A 54 6.54 5.55 -6.63
N ASP A 55 7.71 4.91 -6.56
CA ASP A 55 8.95 5.65 -6.40
C ASP A 55 9.35 6.23 -7.76
N ARG A 56 10.05 7.37 -7.77
CA ARG A 56 10.22 8.20 -8.97
C ARG A 56 10.98 7.43 -10.07
N GLN A 57 10.51 7.56 -11.31
CA GLN A 57 11.15 7.01 -12.51
C GLN A 57 12.66 7.29 -12.49
N GLY A 58 13.48 6.23 -12.42
CA GLY A 58 14.94 6.32 -12.39
C GLY A 58 15.61 5.69 -11.15
N ALA A 59 14.86 5.26 -10.14
CA ALA A 59 15.41 4.32 -9.16
C ALA A 59 15.44 2.93 -9.82
N GLU A 60 16.63 2.35 -10.02
CA GLU A 60 16.89 1.02 -10.63
C GLU A 60 16.21 -0.16 -9.92
N ASN A 61 15.36 0.11 -8.94
CA ASN A 61 14.60 -0.85 -8.15
C ASN A 61 13.16 -0.36 -8.02
N ASP A 62 12.37 -0.48 -9.09
CA ASP A 62 10.90 -0.52 -9.00
C ASP A 62 10.48 -1.87 -8.37
N SER A 63 11.10 -2.22 -7.24
CA SER A 63 10.90 -3.48 -6.55
C SER A 63 9.44 -3.51 -6.12
N LEU A 64 8.65 -4.47 -6.57
CA LEU A 64 7.25 -4.54 -6.17
C LEU A 64 7.12 -4.48 -4.63
N PRO A 65 6.04 -3.87 -4.09
CA PRO A 65 5.79 -3.95 -2.66
C PRO A 65 5.72 -5.41 -2.23
N ASP A 66 6.17 -5.68 -1.01
CA ASP A 66 6.02 -6.98 -0.38
C ASP A 66 4.59 -7.53 -0.60
N PHE A 67 4.51 -8.72 -1.19
CA PHE A 67 3.24 -9.24 -1.69
C PHE A 67 2.28 -9.54 -0.55
N VAL A 68 2.78 -9.90 0.64
CA VAL A 68 1.98 -10.15 1.84
C VAL A 68 1.38 -8.84 2.38
N THR A 69 2.19 -7.79 2.44
CA THR A 69 1.77 -6.43 2.82
C THR A 69 0.72 -5.88 1.87
N LEU A 70 0.84 -6.19 0.58
CA LEU A 70 -0.15 -5.85 -0.44
C LEU A 70 -1.44 -6.68 -0.27
N ALA A 71 -1.32 -8.00 -0.16
CA ALA A 71 -2.42 -8.93 -0.04
C ALA A 71 -3.30 -8.63 1.20
N SER A 72 -2.67 -8.39 2.35
CA SER A 72 -3.38 -8.03 3.60
C SER A 72 -4.26 -6.78 3.48
N ARG A 73 -3.90 -5.81 2.64
CA ARG A 73 -4.72 -4.62 2.37
C ARG A 73 -5.75 -4.85 1.28
N MET A 74 -5.47 -5.75 0.34
CA MET A 74 -6.41 -6.14 -0.71
C MET A 74 -7.54 -7.01 -0.18
N ALA A 75 -7.28 -7.86 0.80
CA ALA A 75 -8.24 -8.77 1.41
C ALA A 75 -8.03 -8.83 2.92
N PRO A 76 -8.54 -7.85 3.68
CA PRO A 76 -8.33 -7.78 5.13
C PRO A 76 -8.95 -8.96 5.90
N ASP A 77 -9.97 -9.60 5.32
CA ASP A 77 -10.68 -10.74 5.92
C ASP A 77 -10.14 -12.10 5.43
N ALA A 78 -9.03 -12.11 4.69
CA ALA A 78 -8.41 -13.34 4.18
C ALA A 78 -7.23 -13.77 5.05
N ALA A 79 -7.08 -15.08 5.22
CA ALA A 79 -5.91 -15.69 5.83
C ALA A 79 -4.99 -16.28 4.74
N VAL A 80 -3.68 -16.14 4.93
CA VAL A 80 -2.69 -16.85 4.11
C VAL A 80 -2.64 -18.30 4.59
N ALA A 81 -2.61 -19.25 3.66
CA ALA A 81 -2.61 -20.69 3.96
C ALA A 81 -1.45 -21.41 3.25
N TYR A 82 -1.20 -22.66 3.66
CA TYR A 82 -0.19 -23.55 3.07
C TYR A 82 1.24 -23.00 3.15
N HIS A 83 2.03 -23.20 2.09
CA HIS A 83 3.45 -22.86 2.07
C HIS A 83 3.72 -21.41 2.43
N THR A 84 2.95 -20.47 1.89
CA THR A 84 3.13 -19.05 2.16
C THR A 84 2.94 -18.71 3.65
N ALA A 85 2.03 -19.40 4.34
CA ALA A 85 1.87 -19.22 5.79
C ALA A 85 3.12 -19.72 6.55
N LEU A 86 3.66 -20.87 6.16
CA LEU A 86 4.89 -21.41 6.75
C LEU A 86 6.10 -20.52 6.45
N GLU A 87 6.18 -19.96 5.25
CA GLU A 87 7.25 -19.06 4.81
C GLU A 87 7.24 -17.76 5.65
N ILE A 88 6.08 -17.11 5.80
CA ILE A 88 5.93 -15.89 6.61
C ILE A 88 6.26 -16.15 8.09
N HIS A 89 5.92 -17.33 8.61
CA HIS A 89 6.23 -17.73 9.98
C HIS A 89 7.65 -18.28 10.17
N GLY A 90 8.50 -18.27 9.13
CA GLY A 90 9.88 -18.77 9.20
C GLY A 90 9.98 -20.29 9.44
N CYS A 91 8.90 -21.02 9.17
CA CYS A 91 8.80 -22.48 9.35
C CYS A 91 9.08 -23.26 8.06
N ALA A 92 9.21 -22.58 6.92
CA ALA A 92 9.64 -23.17 5.66
C ALA A 92 11.12 -22.83 5.39
N GLN A 93 11.90 -23.83 4.97
CA GLN A 93 13.31 -23.67 4.57
C GLN A 93 13.50 -23.41 3.06
N SER A 94 12.40 -23.44 2.29
CA SER A 94 12.40 -23.12 0.86
C SER A 94 11.84 -21.71 0.67
N LEU A 95 12.67 -20.82 0.11
CA LEU A 95 12.22 -19.51 -0.34
C LEU A 95 11.58 -19.69 -1.71
N SER A 96 10.37 -19.15 -1.89
CA SER A 96 9.80 -18.98 -3.22
C SER A 96 10.58 -17.85 -3.92
N GLU A 97 11.31 -18.17 -5.00
CA GLU A 97 12.00 -17.18 -5.87
C GLU A 97 11.02 -16.34 -6.71
#